data_AF-A0A943XRP5-F1
#
_entry.id   AF-A0A943XRP5-F1
#
_cell.length_a   1.000
_cell.length_b   1.000
_cell.length_c   1.000
_cell.angle_alpha   90.00
_cell.angle_beta   90.00
_cell.angle_gamma   90.00
#
_symmetry.space_group_name_H-M   'P 1'
#
loop_
_entity.id
_entity.type
_entity.pdbx_description
1 polymer ?
#
loop_
_entity_poly.entity_id
_entity_poly.type
_entity_poly.pdbx_seq_one_letter_code
_entity_poly.pdbx_strand_id
1 'polypeptide(L)'
;MLSKLLLAAVFQIGPFYQQGEDGSAALRPLWSSSHETVDVLWPVFTSHRDWWRFCFIAYNEKNDAGGQFTLFPFWWNGSSVRRVHGGKDEKVDYYGFFPFWGTHPHLLGLYDASFAMWPLYHSYSTPRAGKMMRTKALLFPFFHWRDDGSWGAWPFYVSNRARRSRHYTALWPFFTWAKYEGDRDSSGAGSSWMVWPFYGRVSREREEQHLILPPFFSIAKTKPQRIDGVKKDGLRVRLPWPFFDYEKTIQRTRLSIFPFYEKLESRRYSDGAVEDETTRFGWRLVEILPNETRVFPLWVKSADYFRLWPFWETKREGDVEKGRFLSLFPLRHVPAVDRNWAKFWTFYEREENPVSVDHSLFWGIIKWNTLKD
;
A
#
# COMPACT_ATOMS: atom_id res chain seq x y z
N MET A 1 -18.19 -10.47 46.67
CA MET A 1 -19.01 -9.43 46.01
C MET A 1 -18.27 -8.10 45.83
N LEU A 2 -17.48 -7.61 46.79
CA LEU A 2 -16.67 -6.38 46.62
C LEU A 2 -15.66 -6.44 45.45
N SER A 3 -15.07 -7.61 45.17
CA SER A 3 -14.13 -7.76 44.05
C SER A 3 -14.77 -7.59 42.67
N LYS A 4 -16.10 -7.77 42.54
CA LYS A 4 -16.82 -7.53 41.27
C LYS A 4 -17.29 -6.08 41.11
N LEU A 5 -17.42 -5.32 42.21
CA LEU A 5 -17.78 -3.90 42.18
C LEU A 5 -16.57 -3.00 41.86
N LEU A 6 -15.36 -3.39 42.30
CA LEU A 6 -14.11 -2.70 41.90
C LEU A 6 -13.73 -2.94 40.43
N LEU A 7 -14.22 -4.02 39.83
CA LEU A 7 -13.96 -4.33 38.42
C LEU A 7 -14.76 -3.45 37.43
N ALA A 8 -15.73 -2.67 37.91
CA ALA A 8 -16.62 -1.86 37.07
C ALA A 8 -16.22 -0.38 36.97
N ALA A 9 -15.14 0.04 37.65
CA ALA A 9 -14.66 1.41 37.58
C ALA A 9 -13.39 1.49 36.71
N VAL A 10 -13.40 2.36 35.71
CA VAL A 10 -12.18 2.74 34.99
C VAL A 10 -11.20 3.32 36.01
N PHE A 11 -10.08 2.65 36.23
CA PHE A 11 -9.03 3.11 37.13
C PHE A 11 -7.82 3.56 36.32
N GLN A 12 -7.32 4.74 36.60
CA GLN A 12 -6.27 5.38 35.80
C GLN A 12 -5.34 6.18 36.71
N ILE A 13 -4.02 5.97 36.56
CA ILE A 13 -2.97 6.72 37.27
C ILE A 13 -2.06 7.36 36.24
N GLY A 14 -2.42 8.56 35.81
CA GLY A 14 -1.70 9.32 34.78
C GLY A 14 -1.39 8.46 33.55
N PRO A 15 -0.32 8.75 32.78
CA PRO A 15 0.03 8.02 31.56
C PRO A 15 0.51 6.59 31.79
N PHE A 16 0.84 6.22 33.02
CA PHE A 16 1.54 4.98 33.31
C PHE A 16 0.60 3.79 33.47
N TYR A 17 -0.52 3.96 34.18
CA TYR A 17 -1.43 2.85 34.46
C TYR A 17 -2.88 3.17 34.06
N GLN A 18 -3.53 2.20 33.41
CA GLN A 18 -4.96 2.24 33.14
C GLN A 18 -5.54 0.84 33.19
N GLN A 19 -6.76 0.73 33.71
CA GLN A 19 -7.61 -0.44 33.67
C GLN A 19 -8.99 -0.01 33.17
N GLY A 20 -9.41 -0.55 32.02
CA GLY A 20 -10.70 -0.31 31.40
C GLY A 20 -11.77 -1.30 31.87
N GLU A 21 -13.04 -0.92 31.69
CA GLU A 21 -14.21 -1.75 32.01
C GLU A 21 -14.30 -3.01 31.13
N ASP A 22 -13.74 -2.93 29.93
CA ASP A 22 -13.63 -4.03 28.95
C ASP A 22 -12.60 -5.10 29.35
N GLY A 23 -11.97 -4.94 30.52
CA GLY A 23 -10.86 -5.78 30.98
C GLY A 23 -9.52 -5.44 30.33
N SER A 24 -9.45 -4.36 29.54
CA SER A 24 -8.17 -3.83 29.07
C SER A 24 -7.36 -3.30 30.24
N ALA A 25 -6.04 -3.46 30.19
CA ALA A 25 -5.14 -2.90 31.17
C ALA A 25 -3.81 -2.54 30.53
N ALA A 26 -3.14 -1.51 31.04
CA ALA A 26 -1.86 -1.09 30.51
C ALA A 26 -0.95 -0.53 31.61
N LEU A 27 0.32 -0.94 31.56
CA LEU A 27 1.43 -0.41 32.33
C LEU A 27 2.47 0.13 31.35
N ARG A 28 2.30 1.38 30.92
CA ARG A 28 3.05 1.96 29.80
C ARG A 28 4.45 2.40 30.22
N PRO A 29 5.43 2.35 29.30
CA PRO A 29 5.39 1.75 27.96
C PRO A 29 5.69 0.23 27.97
N LEU A 30 5.75 -0.39 29.15
CA LEU A 30 6.26 -1.74 29.34
C LEU A 30 5.29 -2.81 28.84
N TRP A 31 3.99 -2.63 29.08
CA TRP A 31 2.96 -3.62 28.81
C TRP A 31 1.61 -2.97 28.52
N SER A 32 0.86 -3.53 27.58
CA SER A 32 -0.57 -3.25 27.45
C SER A 32 -1.35 -4.48 26.99
N SER A 33 -2.61 -4.57 27.38
CA SER A 33 -3.53 -5.65 27.06
C SER A 33 -4.90 -5.07 26.75
N SER A 34 -5.52 -5.50 25.66
CA SER A 34 -6.86 -5.08 25.24
C SER A 34 -7.49 -6.22 24.46
N HIS A 35 -8.66 -6.72 24.92
CA HIS A 35 -9.42 -7.85 24.36
C HIS A 35 -8.58 -9.02 23.81
N GLU A 36 -8.07 -8.89 22.59
CA GLU A 36 -7.32 -9.93 21.88
C GLU A 36 -5.84 -9.61 21.66
N THR A 37 -5.34 -8.44 22.10
CA THR A 37 -3.96 -7.99 21.88
C THR A 37 -3.25 -7.68 23.19
N VAL A 38 -2.02 -8.19 23.32
CA VAL A 38 -1.04 -7.88 24.36
C VAL A 38 0.21 -7.33 23.70
N ASP A 39 0.67 -6.15 24.13
CA ASP A 39 1.99 -5.62 23.76
C ASP A 39 2.93 -5.69 24.96
N VAL A 40 4.20 -6.00 24.70
CA VAL A 40 5.30 -5.83 25.65
C VAL A 40 6.38 -4.98 24.97
N LEU A 41 6.70 -3.83 25.56
CA LEU A 41 7.71 -2.89 25.05
C LEU A 41 7.52 -2.57 23.56
N TRP A 42 6.30 -2.22 23.13
CA TRP A 42 6.01 -2.04 21.71
C TRP A 42 7.03 -1.09 21.04
N PRO A 43 7.64 -1.47 19.89
CA PRO A 43 7.25 -2.56 18.99
C PRO A 43 8.00 -3.89 19.20
N VAL A 44 8.67 -4.12 20.34
CA VAL A 44 9.49 -5.31 20.60
C VAL A 44 8.66 -6.58 20.57
N PHE A 45 7.51 -6.65 21.26
CA PHE A 45 6.66 -7.82 21.24
C PHE A 45 5.18 -7.44 21.19
N THR A 46 4.44 -8.14 20.34
CA THR A 46 2.97 -8.07 20.28
C THR A 46 2.44 -9.48 20.14
N SER A 47 1.51 -9.88 21.00
CA SER A 47 0.72 -11.10 20.90
C SER A 47 -0.73 -10.73 20.66
N HIS A 48 -1.31 -11.23 19.59
CA HIS A 48 -2.74 -11.32 19.37
C HIS A 48 -3.24 -12.72 19.78
N ARG A 49 -4.55 -12.92 19.79
CA ARG A 49 -5.21 -14.23 19.96
C ARG A 49 -4.64 -15.30 19.00
N ASP A 50 -4.42 -14.91 17.76
CA ASP A 50 -4.08 -15.83 16.66
C ASP A 50 -2.65 -15.68 16.19
N TRP A 51 -1.91 -14.64 16.60
CA TRP A 51 -0.53 -14.44 16.14
C TRP A 51 0.33 -13.76 17.18
N TRP A 52 1.64 -13.90 17.11
CA TRP A 52 2.56 -13.05 17.86
C TRP A 52 3.75 -12.67 16.99
N ARG A 53 4.43 -11.59 17.37
CA ARG A 53 5.66 -11.14 16.72
C ARG A 53 6.67 -10.64 17.74
N PHE A 54 7.95 -10.79 17.40
CA PHE A 54 9.08 -10.26 18.15
C PHE A 54 10.02 -9.48 17.21
N CYS A 55 10.19 -8.19 17.47
CA CYS A 55 11.06 -7.25 16.75
C CYS A 55 10.88 -7.24 15.23
N PHE A 56 9.71 -7.65 14.71
CA PHE A 56 9.46 -7.93 13.28
C PHE A 56 10.37 -9.00 12.65
N ILE A 57 11.20 -9.69 13.44
CA ILE A 57 12.13 -10.73 12.98
C ILE A 57 11.50 -12.11 13.17
N ALA A 58 10.87 -12.36 14.32
CA ALA A 58 10.11 -13.57 14.56
C ALA A 58 8.61 -13.28 14.49
N TYR A 59 7.88 -14.18 13.85
CA TYR A 59 6.44 -14.11 13.68
C TYR A 59 5.84 -15.50 13.76
N ASN A 60 4.71 -15.62 14.43
CA ASN A 60 3.94 -16.85 14.48
C ASN A 60 2.47 -16.49 14.32
N GLU A 61 1.72 -17.30 13.58
CA GLU A 61 0.28 -17.16 13.45
C GLU A 61 -0.35 -18.55 13.45
N LYS A 62 -1.57 -18.66 13.95
CA LYS A 62 -2.35 -19.86 14.06
C LYS A 62 -3.77 -19.53 13.62
N ASN A 63 -4.14 -20.03 12.44
CA ASN A 63 -5.48 -19.87 11.89
C ASN A 63 -6.15 -21.24 11.75
N ASP A 64 -7.43 -21.27 11.38
CA ASP A 64 -8.18 -22.52 11.14
C ASP A 64 -7.54 -23.40 10.05
N ALA A 65 -6.86 -22.77 9.09
CA ALA A 65 -6.08 -23.44 8.05
C ALA A 65 -4.81 -24.15 8.58
N GLY A 66 -4.34 -23.75 9.77
CA GLY A 66 -3.13 -24.22 10.44
C GLY A 66 -2.20 -23.07 10.87
N GLY A 67 -1.03 -23.43 11.41
CA GLY A 67 -0.07 -22.47 11.94
C GLY A 67 1.04 -22.12 10.95
N GLN A 68 1.59 -20.91 11.07
CA GLN A 68 2.84 -20.50 10.43
C GLN A 68 3.81 -19.91 11.46
N PHE A 69 5.09 -20.10 11.21
CA PHE A 69 6.19 -19.53 11.97
C PHE A 69 7.26 -19.05 11.02
N THR A 70 7.81 -17.86 11.27
CA THR A 70 8.84 -17.23 10.45
C THR A 70 9.86 -16.59 11.38
N LEU A 71 11.14 -16.86 11.13
CA LEU A 71 12.29 -16.16 11.67
C LEU A 71 13.08 -15.56 10.50
N PHE A 72 12.75 -14.33 10.12
CA PHE A 72 13.26 -13.72 8.90
C PHE A 72 14.76 -13.43 8.98
N PRO A 73 15.54 -13.64 7.90
CA PRO A 73 15.18 -14.36 6.67
C PRO A 73 15.48 -15.87 6.73
N PHE A 74 15.93 -16.37 7.88
CA PHE A 74 16.57 -17.68 7.99
C PHE A 74 15.62 -18.86 7.92
N TRP A 75 14.47 -18.79 8.60
CA TRP A 75 13.58 -19.94 8.75
C TRP A 75 12.12 -19.55 8.54
N TRP A 76 11.36 -20.45 7.94
CA TRP A 76 9.90 -20.40 7.97
C TRP A 76 9.34 -21.81 7.87
N ASN A 77 8.16 -22.01 8.44
CA ASN A 77 7.37 -23.22 8.26
C ASN A 77 5.90 -22.90 8.50
N GLY A 78 5.01 -23.66 7.88
CA GLY A 78 3.59 -23.54 8.13
C GLY A 78 2.76 -24.35 7.15
N SER A 79 1.47 -24.10 7.16
CA SER A 79 0.52 -24.72 6.24
C SER A 79 -0.37 -23.66 5.60
N SER A 80 -0.62 -23.80 4.30
CA SER A 80 -1.50 -22.90 3.55
C SER A 80 -2.57 -23.70 2.82
N VAL A 81 -3.74 -23.10 2.61
CA VAL A 81 -4.80 -23.69 1.79
C VAL A 81 -4.59 -23.27 0.35
N ARG A 82 -4.36 -24.26 -0.51
CA ARG A 82 -4.23 -24.10 -1.95
C ARG A 82 -5.50 -24.56 -2.63
N ARG A 83 -6.14 -23.67 -3.40
CA ARG A 83 -7.26 -24.07 -4.25
C ARG A 83 -6.74 -24.80 -5.49
N VAL A 84 -7.07 -26.09 -5.61
CA VAL A 84 -6.72 -26.92 -6.77
C VAL A 84 -7.79 -26.76 -7.85
N HIS A 85 -7.40 -26.89 -9.12
CA HIS A 85 -8.32 -26.84 -10.25
C HIS A 85 -9.40 -27.93 -10.08
N GLY A 86 -10.67 -27.53 -10.03
CA GLY A 86 -11.79 -28.41 -9.63
C GLY A 86 -12.46 -28.03 -8.29
N GLY A 87 -12.04 -26.94 -7.65
CA GLY A 87 -12.74 -26.37 -6.49
C GLY A 87 -12.48 -27.09 -5.17
N LYS A 88 -11.54 -28.05 -5.14
CA LYS A 88 -11.08 -28.68 -3.91
C LYS A 88 -9.94 -27.86 -3.32
N ASP A 89 -10.10 -27.50 -2.06
CA ASP A 89 -9.08 -26.85 -1.27
C ASP A 89 -8.17 -27.93 -0.67
N GLU A 90 -6.87 -27.86 -0.97
CA GLU A 90 -5.86 -28.79 -0.49
C GLU A 90 -4.95 -28.06 0.50
N LYS A 91 -4.72 -28.69 1.66
CA LYS A 91 -3.76 -28.17 2.64
C LYS A 91 -2.34 -28.53 2.20
N VAL A 92 -1.49 -27.52 2.04
CA VAL A 92 -0.10 -27.67 1.61
C VAL A 92 0.81 -27.14 2.70
N ASP A 93 1.64 -28.02 3.23
CA ASP A 93 2.69 -27.66 4.18
C ASP A 93 3.89 -27.09 3.43
N TYR A 94 4.53 -26.08 4.02
CA TYR A 94 5.69 -25.40 3.45
C TYR A 94 6.69 -25.10 4.55
N TYR A 95 7.97 -25.08 4.19
CA TYR A 95 9.06 -24.83 5.12
C TYR A 95 10.36 -24.54 4.37
N GLY A 96 11.31 -23.89 5.03
CA GLY A 96 12.58 -23.56 4.41
C GLY A 96 13.62 -23.00 5.37
N PHE A 97 14.88 -23.18 4.97
CA PHE A 97 16.06 -22.67 5.62
C PHE A 97 16.94 -21.91 4.62
N PHE A 98 16.86 -20.59 4.63
CA PHE A 98 17.61 -19.74 3.71
C PHE A 98 19.09 -19.68 4.08
N PRO A 99 20.03 -19.75 3.12
CA PRO A 99 19.83 -19.82 1.67
C PRO A 99 19.82 -21.25 1.10
N PHE A 100 19.84 -22.29 1.93
CA PHE A 100 20.12 -23.66 1.49
C PHE A 100 18.97 -24.31 0.71
N TRP A 101 17.75 -24.20 1.20
CA TRP A 101 16.58 -24.73 0.49
C TRP A 101 15.30 -24.19 1.14
N GLY A 102 14.20 -24.23 0.40
CA GLY A 102 12.91 -23.91 0.98
C GLY A 102 11.82 -23.85 -0.05
N THR A 103 10.59 -24.02 0.42
CA THR A 103 9.36 -23.80 -0.33
C THR A 103 8.51 -22.79 0.44
N HIS A 104 7.86 -21.89 -0.30
CA HIS A 104 6.97 -20.88 0.25
C HIS A 104 5.77 -20.69 -0.70
N PRO A 105 4.52 -20.80 -0.22
CA PRO A 105 3.33 -20.80 -1.07
C PRO A 105 3.12 -19.43 -1.75
N HIS A 106 3.42 -18.35 -1.04
CA HIS A 106 3.28 -16.99 -1.58
C HIS A 106 4.35 -16.04 -1.04
N LEU A 107 5.35 -15.70 -1.83
CA LEU A 107 6.43 -14.78 -1.46
C LEU A 107 6.48 -13.60 -2.43
N LEU A 108 6.19 -12.38 -1.95
CA LEU A 108 6.27 -11.14 -2.74
C LEU A 108 5.53 -11.20 -4.10
N GLY A 109 4.35 -11.83 -4.15
CA GLY A 109 3.56 -12.02 -5.37
C GLY A 109 3.97 -13.20 -6.25
N LEU A 110 5.01 -13.93 -5.84
CA LEU A 110 5.41 -15.21 -6.43
C LEU A 110 4.67 -16.35 -5.72
N TYR A 111 4.06 -17.24 -6.49
CA TYR A 111 3.36 -18.43 -5.98
C TYR A 111 4.29 -19.64 -6.03
N ASP A 112 4.14 -20.60 -5.13
CA ASP A 112 4.93 -21.85 -5.11
C ASP A 112 6.45 -21.59 -5.25
N ALA A 113 6.95 -20.56 -4.57
CA ALA A 113 8.36 -20.20 -4.63
C ALA A 113 9.19 -21.29 -3.96
N SER A 114 10.20 -21.77 -4.66
CA SER A 114 11.08 -22.84 -4.20
C SER A 114 12.51 -22.52 -4.62
N PHE A 115 13.48 -22.77 -3.76
CA PHE A 115 14.89 -22.60 -4.09
C PHE A 115 15.72 -23.72 -3.52
N ALA A 116 16.89 -23.91 -4.13
CA ALA A 116 17.95 -24.75 -3.62
C ALA A 116 19.27 -23.99 -3.80
N MET A 117 20.01 -23.86 -2.70
CA MET A 117 21.28 -23.15 -2.59
C MET A 117 21.20 -21.76 -3.23
N TRP A 118 20.29 -20.91 -2.78
CA TRP A 118 20.10 -19.57 -3.34
C TRP A 118 21.45 -18.84 -3.44
N PRO A 119 21.80 -18.24 -4.59
CA PRO A 119 20.98 -18.01 -5.79
C PRO A 119 21.09 -19.08 -6.89
N LEU A 120 21.67 -20.25 -6.63
CA LEU A 120 21.97 -21.28 -7.64
C LEU A 120 20.72 -21.78 -8.37
N TYR A 121 19.65 -22.12 -7.65
CA TYR A 121 18.39 -22.56 -8.26
C TYR A 121 17.18 -21.90 -7.59
N HIS A 122 16.23 -21.45 -8.42
CA HIS A 122 14.97 -20.87 -7.97
C HIS A 122 13.85 -21.25 -8.95
N SER A 123 12.68 -21.61 -8.44
CA SER A 123 11.49 -21.95 -9.23
C SER A 123 10.27 -21.33 -8.58
N TYR A 124 9.43 -20.68 -9.35
CA TYR A 124 8.21 -20.03 -8.84
C TYR A 124 7.14 -19.94 -9.93
N SER A 125 5.90 -19.77 -9.52
CA SER A 125 4.72 -19.63 -10.36
C SER A 125 4.20 -18.20 -10.32
N THR A 126 3.70 -17.70 -11.45
CA THR A 126 2.98 -16.41 -11.48
C THR A 126 1.69 -16.54 -12.28
N PRO A 127 0.58 -15.91 -11.83
CA PRO A 127 -0.66 -15.89 -12.58
C PRO A 127 -0.52 -14.98 -13.79
N ARG A 128 -0.80 -15.51 -14.99
CA ARG A 128 -0.81 -14.74 -16.24
C ARG A 128 -1.96 -15.18 -17.13
N ALA A 129 -2.84 -14.23 -17.47
CA ALA A 129 -4.00 -14.47 -18.33
C ALA A 129 -4.86 -15.67 -17.88
N GLY A 130 -5.09 -15.81 -16.57
CA GLY A 130 -5.89 -16.89 -15.98
C GLY A 130 -5.19 -18.25 -15.89
N LYS A 131 -3.90 -18.35 -16.24
CA LYS A 131 -3.10 -19.57 -16.10
C LYS A 131 -1.92 -19.34 -15.17
N MET A 132 -1.56 -20.35 -14.37
CA MET A 132 -0.32 -20.34 -13.59
C MET A 132 0.84 -20.75 -14.50
N MET A 133 1.87 -19.92 -14.56
CA MET A 133 3.07 -20.17 -15.36
C MET A 133 4.27 -20.39 -14.46
N ARG A 134 4.94 -21.54 -14.57
CA ARG A 134 6.12 -21.86 -13.78
C ARG A 134 7.37 -21.33 -14.47
N THR A 135 8.15 -20.56 -13.71
CA THR A 135 9.46 -20.03 -14.10
C THR A 135 10.52 -20.74 -13.29
N LYS A 136 11.58 -21.18 -13.95
CA LYS A 136 12.78 -21.73 -13.33
C LYS A 136 13.96 -20.81 -13.65
N ALA A 137 14.85 -20.65 -12.70
CA ALA A 137 16.05 -19.86 -12.82
C ALA A 137 17.25 -20.64 -12.30
N LEU A 138 18.37 -20.50 -13.01
CA LEU A 138 19.67 -21.01 -12.64
C LEU A 138 20.62 -19.82 -12.50
N LEU A 139 21.35 -19.75 -11.39
CA LEU A 139 22.19 -18.60 -11.01
C LEU A 139 21.38 -17.31 -11.10
N PHE A 140 20.32 -17.20 -10.30
CA PHE A 140 19.42 -16.05 -10.34
C PHE A 140 20.21 -14.73 -10.21
N PRO A 141 19.96 -13.72 -11.07
CA PRO A 141 18.92 -13.64 -12.10
C PRO A 141 19.39 -14.01 -13.53
N PHE A 142 20.58 -14.56 -13.70
CA PHE A 142 21.26 -14.68 -15.00
C PHE A 142 20.53 -15.58 -15.99
N PHE A 143 20.18 -16.82 -15.63
CA PHE A 143 19.49 -17.73 -16.54
C PHE A 143 18.10 -18.05 -16.04
N HIS A 144 17.11 -17.96 -16.92
CA HIS A 144 15.75 -18.36 -16.60
C HIS A 144 14.98 -18.86 -17.82
N TRP A 145 13.98 -19.69 -17.58
CA TRP A 145 13.04 -20.17 -18.58
C TRP A 145 11.67 -20.42 -17.95
N ARG A 146 10.63 -20.40 -18.78
CA ARG A 146 9.24 -20.50 -18.35
C ARG A 146 8.44 -21.39 -19.29
N ASP A 147 7.37 -21.98 -18.77
CA ASP A 147 6.50 -22.92 -19.49
C ASP A 147 5.90 -22.38 -20.81
N ASP A 148 5.77 -21.06 -20.95
CA ASP A 148 5.25 -20.45 -22.19
C ASP A 148 6.32 -20.24 -23.28
N GLY A 149 7.53 -20.75 -23.06
CA GLY A 149 8.67 -20.62 -23.96
C GLY A 149 9.42 -19.29 -23.81
N SER A 150 9.13 -18.50 -22.78
CA SER A 150 9.98 -17.36 -22.40
C SER A 150 11.28 -17.85 -21.79
N TRP A 151 12.38 -17.16 -22.06
CA TRP A 151 13.69 -17.47 -21.51
C TRP A 151 14.60 -16.25 -21.55
N GLY A 152 15.70 -16.28 -20.80
CA GLY A 152 16.70 -15.25 -20.89
C GLY A 152 18.03 -15.65 -20.28
N ALA A 153 19.08 -15.02 -20.81
CA ALA A 153 20.43 -14.92 -20.28
C ALA A 153 20.67 -13.44 -19.95
N TRP A 154 20.18 -12.98 -18.80
CA TRP A 154 20.34 -11.60 -18.34
C TRP A 154 21.82 -11.31 -18.02
N PRO A 155 22.35 -10.10 -18.30
CA PRO A 155 21.72 -8.97 -18.98
C PRO A 155 21.79 -9.03 -20.52
N PHE A 156 22.33 -10.08 -21.11
CA PHE A 156 22.66 -10.14 -22.54
C PHE A 156 21.43 -10.25 -23.45
N TYR A 157 20.51 -11.17 -23.16
CA TYR A 157 19.32 -11.36 -23.99
C TYR A 157 18.16 -11.95 -23.19
N VAL A 158 16.95 -11.42 -23.40
CA VAL A 158 15.72 -11.94 -22.79
C VAL A 158 14.61 -11.96 -23.83
N SER A 159 13.86 -13.06 -23.89
CA SER A 159 12.63 -13.21 -24.67
C SER A 159 11.47 -13.56 -23.74
N ASN A 160 10.46 -12.70 -23.71
CA ASN A 160 9.29 -12.85 -22.84
C ASN A 160 8.01 -12.84 -23.68
N ARG A 161 7.23 -13.90 -23.59
CA ARG A 161 5.92 -14.03 -24.25
C ARG A 161 4.80 -13.67 -23.28
N ALA A 162 3.95 -12.75 -23.68
CA ALA A 162 2.66 -12.49 -23.07
C ALA A 162 1.54 -13.10 -23.92
N ARG A 163 0.30 -13.08 -23.41
CA ARG A 163 -0.89 -13.60 -24.08
C ARG A 163 -0.99 -13.18 -25.56
N ARG A 164 -0.68 -11.91 -25.86
CA ARG A 164 -0.76 -11.30 -27.20
C ARG A 164 0.38 -10.33 -27.49
N SER A 165 1.51 -10.53 -26.83
CA SER A 165 2.70 -9.73 -27.11
C SER A 165 3.96 -10.52 -26.90
N ARG A 166 5.02 -10.14 -27.60
CA ARG A 166 6.35 -10.70 -27.42
C ARG A 166 7.30 -9.55 -27.15
N HIS A 167 7.96 -9.60 -26.01
CA HIS A 167 8.93 -8.63 -25.56
C HIS A 167 10.32 -9.24 -25.64
N TYR A 168 11.27 -8.42 -26.04
CA TYR A 168 12.66 -8.80 -26.19
C TYR A 168 13.54 -7.70 -25.63
N THR A 169 14.72 -8.10 -25.20
CA THR A 169 15.74 -7.20 -24.70
C THR A 169 17.09 -7.75 -25.12
N ALA A 170 17.99 -6.87 -25.52
CA ALA A 170 19.41 -7.18 -25.71
C ALA A 170 20.25 -6.16 -24.95
N LEU A 171 21.30 -6.63 -24.26
CA LEU A 171 22.21 -5.80 -23.47
C LEU A 171 21.43 -4.86 -22.56
N TRP A 172 20.59 -5.42 -21.68
CA TRP A 172 19.74 -4.62 -20.80
C TRP A 172 20.57 -3.58 -20.05
N PRO A 173 20.13 -2.30 -19.99
CA PRO A 173 18.85 -1.76 -20.45
C PRO A 173 18.85 -1.14 -21.86
N PHE A 174 19.93 -1.28 -22.63
CA PHE A 174 20.18 -0.48 -23.84
C PHE A 174 19.20 -0.75 -24.98
N PHE A 175 18.88 -2.02 -25.28
CA PHE A 175 17.98 -2.35 -26.39
C PHE A 175 16.77 -3.12 -25.91
N THR A 176 15.58 -2.60 -26.18
CA THR A 176 14.32 -3.29 -25.93
C THR A 176 13.39 -3.17 -27.13
N TRP A 177 12.64 -4.22 -27.42
CA TRP A 177 11.60 -4.17 -28.44
C TRP A 177 10.47 -5.12 -28.13
N ALA A 178 9.29 -4.85 -28.68
CA ALA A 178 8.13 -5.70 -28.52
C ALA A 178 7.24 -5.66 -29.76
N LYS A 179 6.54 -6.77 -29.98
CA LYS A 179 5.47 -6.91 -30.97
C LYS A 179 4.17 -7.20 -30.25
N TYR A 180 3.10 -6.54 -30.67
CA TYR A 180 1.77 -6.65 -30.11
C TYR A 180 0.81 -7.18 -31.18
N GLU A 181 0.03 -8.19 -30.82
CA GLU A 181 -1.06 -8.71 -31.64
C GLU A 181 -2.35 -7.95 -31.30
N GLY A 182 -3.30 -7.91 -32.24
CA GLY A 182 -4.56 -7.20 -32.06
C GLY A 182 -5.39 -7.76 -30.91
N ASP A 183 -5.91 -6.89 -30.05
CA ASP A 183 -6.87 -7.25 -29.01
C ASP A 183 -7.90 -6.15 -28.80
N ARG A 184 -9.14 -6.55 -28.50
CA ARG A 184 -10.27 -5.65 -28.22
C ARG A 184 -9.93 -4.72 -27.05
N ASP A 185 -9.24 -5.26 -26.04
CA ASP A 185 -8.90 -4.60 -24.78
C ASP A 185 -7.54 -3.88 -24.81
N SER A 186 -6.81 -3.93 -25.93
CA SER A 186 -5.50 -3.28 -26.08
C SER A 186 -5.57 -2.05 -26.98
N SER A 187 -4.47 -1.29 -27.06
CA SER A 187 -4.28 -0.25 -28.08
C SER A 187 -4.15 -0.80 -29.53
N GLY A 188 -4.52 -2.07 -29.76
CA GLY A 188 -4.45 -2.79 -31.03
C GLY A 188 -3.05 -3.32 -31.37
N ALA A 189 -2.93 -3.94 -32.55
CA ALA A 189 -1.67 -4.51 -32.99
C ALA A 189 -0.61 -3.42 -33.23
N GLY A 190 0.66 -3.81 -33.17
CA GLY A 190 1.76 -2.88 -33.44
C GLY A 190 3.11 -3.33 -32.89
N SER A 191 4.00 -2.37 -32.71
CA SER A 191 5.33 -2.62 -32.17
C SER A 191 5.81 -1.47 -31.28
N SER A 192 6.79 -1.77 -30.44
CA SER A 192 7.54 -0.76 -29.72
C SER A 192 9.01 -1.11 -29.71
N TRP A 193 9.88 -0.13 -29.67
CA TRP A 193 11.31 -0.33 -29.46
C TRP A 193 11.92 0.87 -28.74
N MET A 194 13.05 0.65 -28.10
CA MET A 194 13.81 1.68 -27.40
C MET A 194 15.30 1.36 -27.43
N VAL A 195 16.08 2.41 -27.71
CA VAL A 195 17.53 2.47 -27.52
C VAL A 195 17.79 3.44 -26.38
N TRP A 196 17.91 2.91 -25.17
CA TRP A 196 18.16 3.71 -23.97
C TRP A 196 19.61 4.21 -23.94
N PRO A 197 19.89 5.44 -23.47
CA PRO A 197 18.96 6.45 -22.96
C PRO A 197 18.46 7.41 -24.05
N PHE A 198 18.65 7.13 -25.34
CA PHE A 198 18.52 8.13 -26.38
C PHE A 198 17.09 8.31 -26.90
N TYR A 199 16.45 7.22 -27.31
CA TYR A 199 15.17 7.31 -28.02
C TYR A 199 14.35 6.02 -27.94
N GLY A 200 13.04 6.15 -27.98
CA GLY A 200 12.13 5.02 -28.15
C GLY A 200 10.84 5.43 -28.86
N ARG A 201 10.19 4.44 -29.48
CA ARG A 201 8.93 4.62 -30.18
C ARG A 201 7.97 3.49 -29.84
N VAL A 202 6.72 3.85 -29.58
CA VAL A 202 5.58 2.94 -29.55
C VAL A 202 4.69 3.30 -30.72
N SER A 203 4.37 2.34 -31.57
CA SER A 203 3.46 2.53 -32.70
C SER A 203 2.46 1.37 -32.71
N ARG A 204 1.23 1.67 -32.34
CA ARG A 204 0.10 0.75 -32.32
C ARG A 204 -1.08 1.33 -33.10
N GLU A 205 -2.09 0.52 -33.35
CA GLU A 205 -3.30 0.94 -34.08
C GLU A 205 -3.98 2.15 -33.45
N ARG A 206 -4.05 2.21 -32.12
CA ARG A 206 -4.79 3.25 -31.37
C ARG A 206 -3.89 4.26 -30.69
N GLU A 207 -2.58 4.05 -30.71
CA GLU A 207 -1.65 4.80 -29.88
C GLU A 207 -0.31 4.99 -30.59
N GLU A 208 0.26 6.18 -30.47
CA GLU A 208 1.61 6.49 -30.91
C GLU A 208 2.34 7.27 -29.82
N GLN A 209 3.55 6.84 -29.48
CA GLN A 209 4.37 7.50 -28.47
C GLN A 209 5.81 7.61 -28.94
N HIS A 210 6.39 8.78 -28.66
CA HIS A 210 7.80 9.06 -28.83
C HIS A 210 8.43 9.33 -27.47
N LEU A 211 9.57 8.71 -27.21
CA LEU A 211 10.41 8.90 -26.03
C LEU A 211 11.72 9.50 -26.53
N ILE A 212 12.06 10.70 -26.07
CA ILE A 212 13.31 11.38 -26.42
C ILE A 212 14.04 11.59 -25.09
N LEU A 213 15.26 11.07 -24.96
CA LEU A 213 16.00 11.06 -23.70
C LEU A 213 15.14 10.58 -22.51
N PRO A 214 14.54 9.37 -22.56
CA PRO A 214 13.71 8.87 -21.47
C PRO A 214 14.45 8.86 -20.11
N PRO A 215 13.77 9.22 -19.00
CA PRO A 215 12.33 9.51 -18.90
C PRO A 215 11.94 10.98 -19.14
N PHE A 216 12.88 11.85 -19.53
CA PHE A 216 12.70 13.30 -19.49
C PHE A 216 11.69 13.82 -20.51
N PHE A 217 11.76 13.39 -21.77
CA PHE A 217 10.86 13.90 -22.81
C PHE A 217 10.02 12.79 -23.41
N SER A 218 8.70 12.98 -23.43
CA SER A 218 7.81 12.03 -24.09
C SER A 218 6.56 12.71 -24.62
N ILE A 219 6.11 12.27 -25.80
CA ILE A 219 4.86 12.70 -26.41
C ILE A 219 4.07 11.44 -26.76
N ALA A 220 2.89 11.27 -26.18
CA ALA A 220 1.97 10.18 -26.50
C ALA A 220 0.66 10.74 -27.05
N LYS A 221 0.15 10.13 -28.12
CA LYS A 221 -1.10 10.47 -28.78
C LYS A 221 -1.95 9.22 -28.92
N THR A 222 -3.21 9.32 -28.49
CA THR A 222 -4.24 8.33 -28.79
C THR A 222 -4.90 8.71 -30.10
N LYS A 223 -4.88 7.81 -31.08
CA LYS A 223 -5.50 8.03 -32.39
C LYS A 223 -7.03 8.05 -32.21
N PRO A 224 -7.74 8.98 -32.88
CA PRO A 224 -9.17 9.15 -32.68
C PRO A 224 -9.93 7.87 -33.04
N GLN A 225 -10.63 7.31 -32.06
CA GLN A 225 -11.60 6.24 -32.28
C GLN A 225 -13.01 6.74 -32.02
N ARG A 226 -13.96 6.31 -32.86
CA ARG A 226 -15.39 6.42 -32.56
C ARG A 226 -15.82 5.15 -31.86
N ILE A 227 -16.11 5.26 -30.57
CA ILE A 227 -16.78 4.21 -29.79
C ILE A 227 -18.06 4.85 -29.26
N ASP A 228 -19.21 4.27 -29.58
CA ASP A 228 -20.53 4.75 -29.16
C ASP A 228 -20.81 6.22 -29.53
N GLY A 229 -20.32 6.66 -30.70
CA GLY A 229 -20.47 8.05 -31.18
C GLY A 229 -19.53 9.07 -30.54
N VAL A 230 -18.83 8.72 -29.46
CA VAL A 230 -17.90 9.60 -28.77
C VAL A 230 -16.50 9.50 -29.39
N LYS A 231 -15.93 10.65 -29.77
CA LYS A 231 -14.55 10.73 -30.26
C LYS A 231 -13.59 10.60 -29.07
N LYS A 232 -12.82 9.53 -29.08
CA LYS A 232 -11.79 9.24 -28.08
C LYS A 232 -10.44 9.73 -28.58
N ASP A 233 -10.04 10.93 -28.18
CA ASP A 233 -8.67 11.43 -28.37
C ASP A 233 -7.97 11.64 -27.02
N GLY A 234 -6.64 11.61 -27.08
CA GLY A 234 -5.81 11.71 -25.91
C GLY A 234 -4.43 12.22 -26.28
N LEU A 235 -3.91 13.15 -25.48
CA LEU A 235 -2.58 13.71 -25.62
C LEU A 235 -1.89 13.68 -24.26
N ARG A 236 -0.65 13.21 -24.25
CA ARG A 236 0.24 13.31 -23.10
C ARG A 236 1.58 13.88 -23.54
N VAL A 237 2.06 14.86 -22.80
CA VAL A 237 3.31 15.57 -23.07
C VAL A 237 4.09 15.70 -21.76
N ARG A 238 5.34 15.26 -21.75
CA ARG A 238 6.28 15.42 -20.63
C ARG A 238 7.51 16.15 -21.14
N LEU A 239 7.83 17.33 -20.60
CA LEU A 239 8.87 18.21 -21.16
C LEU A 239 9.43 19.25 -20.16
N PRO A 240 10.57 19.01 -19.50
CA PRO A 240 11.15 17.75 -19.06
C PRO A 240 10.44 17.20 -17.82
N TRP A 241 10.34 15.87 -17.69
CA TRP A 241 9.83 15.23 -16.48
C TRP A 241 10.87 15.26 -15.35
N PRO A 242 10.50 15.49 -14.07
CA PRO A 242 9.14 15.66 -13.57
C PRO A 242 8.59 17.10 -13.65
N PHE A 243 9.40 18.08 -14.10
CA PHE A 243 9.06 19.50 -14.06
C PHE A 243 7.80 19.90 -14.83
N PHE A 244 7.50 19.22 -15.95
CA PHE A 244 6.26 19.46 -16.70
C PHE A 244 5.62 18.13 -17.17
N ASP A 245 4.34 17.94 -16.85
CA ASP A 245 3.50 16.83 -17.34
C ASP A 245 2.11 17.38 -17.66
N TYR A 246 1.73 17.33 -18.93
CA TYR A 246 0.39 17.64 -19.40
C TYR A 246 -0.26 16.38 -19.95
N GLU A 247 -1.46 16.07 -19.47
CA GLU A 247 -2.24 14.91 -19.89
C GLU A 247 -3.68 15.35 -20.12
N LYS A 248 -4.21 15.06 -21.29
CA LYS A 248 -5.62 15.24 -21.61
C LYS A 248 -6.12 13.96 -22.25
N THR A 249 -6.99 13.27 -21.54
CA THR A 249 -7.69 12.06 -21.98
C THR A 249 -9.16 12.22 -21.67
N ILE A 250 -9.98 11.26 -22.08
CA ILE A 250 -11.44 11.28 -21.82
C ILE A 250 -11.74 11.26 -20.32
N GLN A 251 -11.01 10.44 -19.56
CA GLN A 251 -11.25 10.24 -18.13
C GLN A 251 -10.44 11.17 -17.25
N ARG A 252 -9.40 11.82 -17.80
CA ARG A 252 -8.42 12.52 -16.98
C ARG A 252 -7.84 13.72 -17.70
N THR A 253 -7.88 14.87 -17.04
CA THR A 253 -7.07 16.03 -17.38
C THR A 253 -6.07 16.28 -16.26
N ARG A 254 -4.79 16.47 -16.61
CA ARG A 254 -3.73 16.77 -15.66
C ARG A 254 -2.83 17.85 -16.23
N LEU A 255 -2.50 18.82 -15.39
CA LEU A 255 -1.41 19.76 -15.62
C LEU A 255 -0.51 19.73 -14.39
N SER A 256 0.77 19.46 -14.57
CA SER A 256 1.75 19.46 -13.50
C SER A 256 2.94 20.33 -13.91
N ILE A 257 3.27 21.29 -13.05
CA ILE A 257 4.48 22.11 -13.09
C ILE A 257 5.21 21.83 -11.78
N PHE A 258 5.95 20.72 -11.71
CA PHE A 258 6.62 20.31 -10.48
C PHE A 258 7.83 21.22 -10.20
N PRO A 259 8.10 21.57 -8.93
CA PRO A 259 7.35 21.20 -7.72
C PRO A 259 6.20 22.17 -7.36
N PHE A 260 5.91 23.16 -8.19
CA PHE A 260 5.07 24.30 -7.78
C PHE A 260 3.58 24.01 -7.80
N TYR A 261 3.08 23.30 -8.81
CA TYR A 261 1.64 23.20 -9.07
C TYR A 261 1.27 21.86 -9.72
N GLU A 262 0.12 21.31 -9.34
CA GLU A 262 -0.52 20.21 -10.06
C GLU A 262 -2.05 20.36 -9.99
N LYS A 263 -2.72 20.32 -11.14
CA LYS A 263 -4.17 20.17 -11.23
C LYS A 263 -4.50 18.82 -11.82
N LEU A 264 -5.39 18.08 -11.17
CA LEU A 264 -5.87 16.79 -11.62
C LEU A 264 -7.40 16.80 -11.58
N GLU A 265 -8.01 16.55 -12.74
CA GLU A 265 -9.45 16.36 -12.88
C GLU A 265 -9.70 14.94 -13.40
N SER A 266 -10.46 14.16 -12.65
CA SER A 266 -10.96 12.84 -13.06
C SER A 266 -12.42 12.97 -13.49
N ARG A 267 -12.78 12.32 -14.59
CA ARG A 267 -14.12 12.37 -15.20
C ARG A 267 -14.70 10.98 -15.32
N ARG A 268 -16.00 10.86 -15.02
CA ARG A 268 -16.74 9.62 -15.19
C ARG A 268 -16.82 9.22 -16.65
N TYR A 269 -16.76 7.92 -16.89
CA TYR A 269 -16.79 7.36 -18.25
C TYR A 269 -18.17 7.52 -18.93
N SER A 270 -19.26 7.53 -18.15
CA SER A 270 -20.64 7.49 -18.67
C SER A 270 -21.11 8.82 -19.25
N ASP A 271 -20.89 9.91 -18.54
CA ASP A 271 -21.46 11.24 -18.82
C ASP A 271 -20.38 12.33 -18.97
N GLY A 272 -19.11 12.00 -18.69
CA GLY A 272 -18.01 12.95 -18.70
C GLY A 272 -18.04 13.96 -17.55
N ALA A 273 -18.93 13.78 -16.56
CA ALA A 273 -19.00 14.64 -15.38
C ALA A 273 -17.72 14.53 -14.55
N VAL A 274 -17.32 15.63 -13.93
CA VAL A 274 -16.18 15.65 -13.01
C VAL A 274 -16.52 14.82 -11.79
N GLU A 275 -15.72 13.80 -11.53
CA GLU A 275 -15.86 12.88 -10.40
C GLU A 275 -15.03 13.34 -9.21
N ASP A 276 -13.80 13.75 -9.49
CA ASP A 276 -12.84 14.18 -8.50
C ASP A 276 -11.95 15.27 -9.09
N GLU A 277 -11.59 16.23 -8.24
CA GLU A 277 -10.71 17.34 -8.57
C GLU A 277 -9.71 17.52 -7.43
N THR A 278 -8.43 17.42 -7.75
CA THR A 278 -7.35 17.64 -6.79
C THR A 278 -6.43 18.73 -7.31
N THR A 279 -6.18 19.74 -6.48
CA THR A 279 -5.16 20.76 -6.74
C THR A 279 -4.04 20.63 -5.72
N ARG A 280 -2.78 20.59 -6.16
CA ARG A 280 -1.61 20.48 -5.30
C ARG A 280 -0.61 21.61 -5.51
N PHE A 281 0.09 21.98 -4.44
CA PHE A 281 1.14 22.99 -4.47
C PHE A 281 2.40 22.57 -3.72
N GLY A 282 3.53 23.20 -4.08
CA GLY A 282 4.77 23.21 -3.29
C GLY A 282 5.24 21.83 -2.85
N TRP A 283 5.78 21.03 -3.76
CA TRP A 283 6.19 19.63 -3.55
C TRP A 283 5.06 18.68 -3.17
N ARG A 284 3.82 19.03 -3.52
CA ARG A 284 2.60 18.33 -3.06
C ARG A 284 2.42 18.39 -1.55
N LEU A 285 3.01 19.40 -0.90
CA LEU A 285 2.79 19.64 0.52
C LEU A 285 1.38 20.16 0.75
N VAL A 286 0.83 20.97 -0.14
CA VAL A 286 -0.57 21.40 -0.07
C VAL A 286 -1.40 20.57 -1.05
N GLU A 287 -2.48 19.97 -0.59
CA GLU A 287 -3.50 19.30 -1.42
C GLU A 287 -4.88 19.87 -1.08
N ILE A 288 -5.62 20.28 -2.11
CA ILE A 288 -7.00 20.74 -2.02
C ILE A 288 -7.84 19.70 -2.76
N LEU A 289 -8.66 18.98 -2.01
CA LEU A 289 -9.67 18.03 -2.49
C LEU A 289 -11.06 18.66 -2.27
N PRO A 290 -12.14 18.12 -2.86
CA PRO A 290 -13.47 18.72 -2.75
C PRO A 290 -13.99 18.81 -1.30
N ASN A 291 -13.64 17.82 -0.47
CA ASN A 291 -14.11 17.69 0.92
C ASN A 291 -12.98 17.75 1.97
N GLU A 292 -11.73 17.94 1.53
CA GLU A 292 -10.58 17.91 2.43
C GLU A 292 -9.46 18.79 1.90
N THR A 293 -8.83 19.56 2.79
CA THR A 293 -7.62 20.30 2.47
C THR A 293 -6.50 19.80 3.38
N ARG A 294 -5.31 19.57 2.82
CA ARG A 294 -4.13 19.03 3.49
C ARG A 294 -2.94 19.94 3.25
N VAL A 295 -2.13 20.13 4.28
CA VAL A 295 -0.80 20.75 4.25
C VAL A 295 0.12 19.80 5.00
N PHE A 296 0.74 18.84 4.31
CA PHE A 296 1.55 17.80 4.94
C PHE A 296 2.81 18.36 5.59
N PRO A 297 3.22 17.85 6.77
CA PRO A 297 2.45 17.03 7.71
C PRO A 297 1.60 17.87 8.68
N LEU A 298 1.65 19.20 8.55
CA LEU A 298 1.25 20.18 9.56
C LEU A 298 -0.25 20.34 9.75
N TRP A 299 -1.07 20.30 8.70
CA TRP A 299 -2.46 20.71 8.81
C TRP A 299 -3.35 19.89 7.91
N VAL A 300 -4.52 19.48 8.41
CA VAL A 300 -5.57 18.85 7.59
C VAL A 300 -6.94 19.24 8.10
N LYS A 301 -7.88 19.53 7.21
CA LYS A 301 -9.28 19.80 7.53
C LYS A 301 -10.19 19.08 6.55
N SER A 302 -11.19 18.38 7.08
CA SER A 302 -12.32 17.76 6.37
C SER A 302 -13.61 17.97 7.16
N ALA A 303 -14.73 17.43 6.70
CA ALA A 303 -16.02 17.57 7.38
C ALA A 303 -16.00 17.08 8.84
N ASP A 304 -15.43 15.91 9.09
CA ASP A 304 -15.47 15.24 10.41
C ASP A 304 -14.11 15.20 11.10
N TYR A 305 -13.10 15.86 10.55
CA TYR A 305 -11.73 15.76 11.06
C TYR A 305 -10.93 17.02 10.83
N PHE A 306 -10.22 17.44 11.86
CA PHE A 306 -9.29 18.57 11.83
C PHE A 306 -7.99 18.18 12.52
N ARG A 307 -6.86 18.62 11.98
CA ARG A 307 -5.54 18.42 12.57
C ARG A 307 -4.65 19.62 12.30
N LEU A 308 -3.94 20.04 13.32
CA LEU A 308 -2.79 20.94 13.26
C LEU A 308 -1.63 20.26 13.97
N TRP A 309 -0.89 19.39 13.29
CA TRP A 309 0.26 18.69 13.85
C TRP A 309 1.41 19.66 14.18
N PRO A 310 2.13 19.47 15.30
CA PRO A 310 1.91 18.46 16.33
C PRO A 310 0.90 18.87 17.40
N PHE A 311 0.29 20.06 17.29
CA PHE A 311 -0.43 20.71 18.38
C PHE A 311 -1.83 20.19 18.65
N TRP A 312 -2.65 19.92 17.65
CA TRP A 312 -4.07 19.67 17.85
C TRP A 312 -4.65 18.67 16.86
N GLU A 313 -5.63 17.90 17.29
CA GLU A 313 -6.43 17.02 16.45
C GLU A 313 -7.84 16.88 17.00
N THR A 314 -8.85 17.05 16.14
CA THR A 314 -10.27 16.84 16.42
C THR A 314 -10.83 15.82 15.46
N LYS A 315 -11.66 14.90 15.96
CA LYS A 315 -12.44 13.95 15.18
C LYS A 315 -13.89 13.95 15.65
N ARG A 316 -14.84 13.97 14.73
CA ARG A 316 -16.27 13.78 15.00
C ARG A 316 -16.67 12.33 14.67
N GLU A 317 -17.35 11.69 15.61
CA GLU A 317 -17.89 10.33 15.51
C GLU A 317 -19.38 10.38 15.90
N GLY A 318 -20.26 10.58 14.92
CA GLY A 318 -21.68 10.83 15.17
C GLY A 318 -21.87 12.14 15.93
N ASP A 319 -22.52 12.07 17.09
CA ASP A 319 -22.77 13.22 17.97
C ASP A 319 -21.62 13.50 18.96
N VAL A 320 -20.54 12.72 18.89
CA VAL A 320 -19.39 12.86 19.78
C VAL A 320 -18.23 13.53 19.06
N GLU A 321 -17.68 14.58 19.65
CA GLU A 321 -16.48 15.27 19.15
C GLU A 321 -15.31 15.07 20.11
N LYS A 322 -14.22 14.46 19.62
CA LYS A 322 -13.02 14.15 20.39
C LYS A 322 -11.87 15.02 19.92
N GLY A 323 -11.33 15.84 20.83
CA GLY A 323 -10.17 16.70 20.63
C GLY A 323 -8.96 16.25 21.48
N ARG A 324 -7.75 16.37 20.94
CA ARG A 324 -6.49 16.16 21.67
C ARG A 324 -5.47 17.25 21.37
N PHE A 325 -4.82 17.76 22.41
CA PHE A 325 -3.66 18.64 22.33
C PHE A 325 -2.37 17.81 22.48
N LEU A 326 -1.41 18.07 21.60
CA LEU A 326 -0.17 17.34 21.37
C LEU A 326 -0.39 15.92 20.81
N SER A 327 -0.48 15.82 19.48
CA SER A 327 -0.52 14.58 18.69
C SER A 327 0.81 14.43 17.95
N LEU A 328 1.86 13.96 18.63
CA LEU A 328 3.23 13.98 18.08
C LEU A 328 3.46 12.99 16.94
N PHE A 329 2.66 11.92 16.83
CA PHE A 329 2.89 10.88 15.84
C PHE A 329 2.37 11.30 14.45
N PRO A 330 3.20 11.37 13.39
CA PRO A 330 2.80 12.00 12.13
C PRO A 330 1.74 11.21 11.36
N LEU A 331 1.68 9.88 11.51
CA LEU A 331 0.68 9.04 10.86
C LEU A 331 -0.63 9.01 11.65
N ARG A 332 -1.75 8.90 10.95
CA ARG A 332 -3.08 8.75 11.58
C ARG A 332 -3.33 7.30 11.97
N HIS A 333 -4.13 7.09 13.01
CA HIS A 333 -4.75 5.81 13.37
C HIS A 333 -3.77 4.64 13.41
N VAL A 334 -2.75 4.72 14.26
CA VAL A 334 -1.91 3.57 14.57
C VAL A 334 -2.25 3.11 15.99
N PRO A 335 -3.17 2.14 16.17
CA PRO A 335 -3.73 1.80 17.48
C PRO A 335 -2.67 1.45 18.52
N ALA A 336 -1.57 0.82 18.10
CA ALA A 336 -0.48 0.48 19.01
C ALA A 336 0.30 1.72 19.51
N VAL A 337 0.41 2.78 18.71
CA VAL A 337 1.00 4.05 19.15
C VAL A 337 0.02 4.79 20.06
N ASP A 338 -1.25 4.86 19.67
CA ASP A 338 -2.29 5.49 20.51
C ASP A 338 -2.43 4.79 21.87
N ARG A 339 -2.31 3.45 21.89
CA ARG A 339 -2.37 2.64 23.11
C ARG A 339 -1.10 2.76 23.96
N ASN A 340 0.11 2.66 23.40
CA ASN A 340 1.33 2.54 24.22
C ASN A 340 2.04 3.87 24.47
N TRP A 341 1.99 4.80 23.52
CA TRP A 341 2.88 5.95 23.49
C TRP A 341 2.17 7.31 23.55
N ALA A 342 1.00 7.43 22.91
CA ALA A 342 0.29 8.72 22.81
C ALA A 342 0.04 9.38 24.17
N LYS A 343 -0.20 8.57 25.20
CA LYS A 343 -0.54 9.04 26.54
C LYS A 343 0.59 9.81 27.22
N PHE A 344 1.85 9.59 26.83
CA PHE A 344 3.00 10.31 27.41
C PHE A 344 3.14 11.75 26.92
N TRP A 345 2.59 12.06 25.74
CA TRP A 345 2.73 13.39 25.16
C TRP A 345 1.39 14.12 25.01
N THR A 346 0.25 13.43 25.09
CA THR A 346 -1.06 14.08 25.06
C THR A 346 -1.29 14.84 26.36
N PHE A 347 -1.29 16.17 26.24
CA PHE A 347 -1.39 17.06 27.40
C PHE A 347 -2.85 17.34 27.78
N TYR A 348 -3.74 17.43 26.79
CA TYR A 348 -5.15 17.71 27.01
C TYR A 348 -6.02 16.88 26.07
N GLU A 349 -7.10 16.31 26.58
CA GLU A 349 -8.16 15.65 25.83
C GLU A 349 -9.49 16.32 26.15
N ARG A 350 -10.33 16.47 25.14
CA ARG A 350 -11.70 17.00 25.23
C ARG A 350 -12.62 16.01 24.54
N GLU A 351 -13.65 15.56 25.21
CA GLU A 351 -14.71 14.75 24.63
C GLU A 351 -16.05 15.46 24.83
N GLU A 352 -16.66 15.85 23.72
CA GLU A 352 -17.88 16.62 23.72
C GLU A 352 -19.02 15.73 23.22
N ASN A 353 -19.98 15.50 24.11
CA ASN A 353 -21.22 14.78 23.87
C ASN A 353 -22.40 15.79 23.77
N PRO A 354 -23.62 15.35 23.40
CA PRO A 354 -24.80 16.23 23.38
C PRO A 354 -25.11 16.90 24.72
N VAL A 355 -24.82 16.23 25.84
CA VAL A 355 -25.22 16.65 27.19
C VAL A 355 -24.08 17.32 27.95
N SER A 356 -22.84 16.94 27.70
CA SER A 356 -21.69 17.38 28.48
C SER A 356 -20.40 17.45 27.69
N VAL A 357 -19.44 18.18 28.24
CA VAL A 357 -18.05 18.24 27.77
C VAL A 357 -17.15 17.70 28.86
N ASP A 358 -16.51 16.58 28.59
CA ASP A 358 -15.51 15.96 29.45
C ASP A 358 -14.11 16.49 29.08
N HIS A 359 -13.38 16.90 30.10
CA HIS A 359 -12.04 17.45 29.98
C HIS A 359 -11.05 16.61 30.78
N SER A 360 -9.86 16.43 30.23
CA SER A 360 -8.80 15.61 30.84
C SER A 360 -7.43 16.24 30.57
N LEU A 361 -6.68 16.56 31.63
CA LEU A 361 -5.29 17.01 31.56
C LEU A 361 -4.32 15.91 31.99
N PHE A 362 -3.17 15.88 31.33
CA PHE A 362 -2.10 14.90 31.53
C PHE A 362 -2.62 13.47 31.52
N TRP A 363 -3.58 13.23 30.64
CA TRP A 363 -4.28 11.98 30.52
C TRP A 363 -4.87 11.51 31.86
N GLY A 364 -5.83 12.28 32.37
CA GLY A 364 -6.70 11.89 33.48
C GLY A 364 -6.21 12.23 34.88
N ILE A 365 -5.07 12.91 35.04
CA ILE A 365 -4.60 13.40 36.35
C ILE A 365 -5.58 14.46 36.88
N ILE A 366 -6.08 15.31 36.00
CA ILE A 366 -7.14 16.28 36.31
C ILE A 366 -8.27 16.03 35.32
N LYS A 367 -9.45 15.70 35.84
CA LYS A 367 -10.67 15.53 35.04
C LYS A 367 -11.76 16.44 35.58
N TRP A 368 -12.54 17.04 34.68
CA TRP A 368 -13.74 17.77 35.04
C TRP A 368 -14.74 17.68 33.88
N ASN A 369 -16.02 17.83 34.21
CA ASN A 369 -17.11 17.82 33.26
C ASN A 369 -17.82 19.18 33.32
N THR A 370 -18.20 19.69 32.16
CA THR A 370 -19.05 20.87 32.03
C THR A 370 -20.36 20.45 31.36
N LEU A 371 -21.49 20.65 32.04
CA LEU A 371 -22.80 20.43 31.44
C LEU A 371 -23.07 21.51 30.37
N LYS A 372 -23.73 21.12 29.29
CA LYS A 372 -24.22 22.06 28.28
C LYS A 372 -25.59 22.59 28.73
N ASP A 373 -25.71 23.91 28.78
CA ASP A 373 -26.96 24.62 29.09
C ASP A 373 -28.02 24.45 27.98
#